data_AF-A0A820NAQ4-F1
#
_entry.id   AF-A0A820NAQ4-F1
#
_cell.length_a   1.000
_cell.length_b   1.000
_cell.length_c   1.000
_cell.angle_alpha   90.00
_cell.angle_beta   90.00
_cell.angle_gamma   90.00
#
_symmetry.space_group_name_H-M   'P 1'
#
loop_
_entity.id
_entity.type
_entity.pdbx_description
1 polymer ?
#
loop_
_entity_poly.entity_id
_entity_poly.type
_entity_poly.pdbx_seq_one_letter_code
_entity_poly.pdbx_strand_id
1 'polypeptide(L)'
;QNLVDAYGVATYREINPMPFVLITFPFLFAVMFGDAGHGILVTIFALWMVLKERSLKDKWRNQEVWTIFFGGRYIILLMGIFSIYTGIIYNDVFSKSLNIFGSSWRVRFGDDTLAKHDSVMLEPTPYNYTRSGDYRQMFSGTPYPIGLDPVWQLADNKITYTNSVKMKFAIIIGI
;
A
#
# COMPACT_ATOMS: atom_id res chain seq x y z
N GLN A 1 -4.85 4.88 24.69
CA GLN A 1 -4.89 4.32 26.06
C GLN A 1 -6.03 3.31 26.17
N ASN A 2 -7.30 3.71 26.00
CA ASN A 2 -8.47 2.79 26.07
C ASN A 2 -8.34 1.47 25.30
N LEU A 3 -7.71 1.48 24.11
CA LEU A 3 -7.47 0.25 23.33
C LEU A 3 -6.51 -0.72 24.02
N VAL A 4 -5.46 -0.21 24.66
CA VAL A 4 -4.46 -0.99 25.40
C VAL A 4 -5.08 -1.49 26.72
N ASP A 5 -5.78 -0.60 27.43
CA ASP A 5 -6.40 -0.93 28.72
C ASP A 5 -7.52 -1.97 28.58
N ALA A 6 -8.15 -2.07 27.40
CA ALA A 6 -9.16 -3.08 27.11
C ALA A 6 -8.58 -4.52 27.10
N TYR A 7 -7.28 -4.67 26.82
CA TYR A 7 -6.59 -5.96 26.93
C TYR A 7 -6.15 -6.23 28.38
N GLY A 8 -5.64 -5.20 29.06
CA GLY A 8 -5.26 -5.27 30.46
C GLY A 8 -4.62 -3.98 30.94
N VAL A 9 -4.78 -3.69 32.24
CA VAL A 9 -4.15 -2.53 32.89
C VAL A 9 -2.74 -2.91 33.33
N ALA A 10 -1.75 -2.10 32.93
CA ALA A 10 -0.35 -2.32 33.29
C ALA A 10 -0.13 -2.24 34.81
N THR A 11 0.77 -3.08 35.33
CA THR A 11 1.14 -3.08 36.74
C THR A 11 1.96 -1.85 37.12
N TYR A 12 2.07 -1.57 38.42
CA TYR A 12 2.77 -0.38 38.88
C TYR A 12 4.25 -0.41 38.45
N ARG A 13 4.68 0.66 37.76
CA ARG A 13 6.02 0.82 37.14
C ARG A 13 6.34 -0.17 36.01
N GLU A 14 5.33 -0.82 35.44
CA GLU A 14 5.47 -1.53 34.18
C GLU A 14 5.54 -0.56 32.99
N ILE A 15 6.24 -0.95 31.93
CA ILE A 15 6.37 -0.13 30.71
C ILE A 15 5.01 -0.12 29.99
N ASN A 16 4.46 1.07 29.78
CA ASN A 16 3.24 1.21 29.00
C ASN A 16 3.53 0.94 27.51
N PRO A 17 2.88 -0.03 26.85
CA PRO A 17 3.10 -0.32 25.44
C PRO A 17 2.46 0.71 24.50
N MET A 18 1.61 1.62 25.01
CA MET A 18 0.86 2.60 24.21
C MET A 18 1.70 3.41 23.22
N PRO A 19 2.89 3.95 23.57
CA PRO A 19 3.70 4.73 22.63
C PRO A 19 4.10 3.93 21.39
N PHE A 20 4.34 2.63 21.52
CA PHE A 20 4.65 1.75 20.40
C PHE A 20 3.39 1.46 19.58
N VAL A 21 2.32 1.02 20.26
CA VAL A 21 1.04 0.66 19.62
C VAL A 21 0.46 1.83 18.83
N LEU A 22 0.65 3.07 19.29
CA LEU A 22 0.15 4.27 18.62
C LEU A 22 0.64 4.40 17.17
N ILE A 23 1.85 3.95 16.86
CA ILE A 23 2.41 3.98 15.50
C ILE A 23 2.33 2.61 14.82
N THR A 24 2.66 1.52 15.53
CA THR A 24 2.76 0.19 14.92
C THR A 24 1.40 -0.36 14.52
N PHE A 25 0.35 -0.13 15.30
CA PHE A 25 -0.99 -0.63 14.96
C PHE A 25 -1.51 0.00 13.66
N PRO A 26 -1.50 1.34 13.48
CA PRO A 26 -1.94 1.94 12.22
C PRO A 26 -1.04 1.59 11.03
N PHE A 27 0.27 1.37 11.25
CA PHE A 27 1.19 0.93 10.21
C PHE A 27 0.88 -0.51 9.75
N LEU A 28 0.68 -1.45 10.68
CA LEU A 28 0.31 -2.84 10.34
C LEU A 28 -1.06 -2.91 9.65
N PHE A 29 -2.02 -2.10 10.10
CA PHE A 29 -3.30 -1.94 9.41
C PHE A 29 -3.10 -1.48 7.96
N ALA A 30 -2.24 -0.48 7.73
CA ALA A 30 -1.96 0.03 6.40
C ALA A 30 -1.30 -0.99 5.48
N VAL A 31 -0.47 -1.89 5.99
CA VAL A 31 0.09 -3.01 5.22
C VAL A 31 -1.01 -3.96 4.74
N MET A 32 -2.02 -4.22 5.58
CA MET A 32 -3.15 -5.08 5.24
C MET A 32 -4.15 -4.41 4.29
N PHE A 33 -4.44 -3.12 4.49
CA PHE A 33 -5.42 -2.36 3.71
C PHE A 33 -4.85 -1.77 2.41
N GLY A 34 -3.51 -1.77 2.26
CA GLY A 34 -2.69 -1.04 1.28
C GLY A 34 -3.28 -0.74 -0.10
N ASP A 35 -4.14 0.26 -0.16
CA ASP A 35 -4.68 0.89 -1.35
C ASP A 35 -4.68 2.41 -1.13
N ALA A 36 -4.04 3.14 -2.03
CA ALA A 36 -3.92 4.59 -1.88
C ALA A 36 -5.25 5.31 -2.17
N GLY A 37 -6.08 4.79 -3.08
CA GLY A 37 -7.40 5.37 -3.40
C GLY A 37 -8.36 5.28 -2.22
N HIS A 38 -8.51 4.08 -1.64
CA HIS A 38 -9.33 3.90 -0.44
C HIS A 38 -8.73 4.61 0.78
N GLY A 39 -7.40 4.63 0.92
CA GLY A 39 -6.70 5.38 1.97
C GLY A 39 -7.01 6.88 1.94
N ILE A 40 -7.10 7.49 0.75
CA ILE A 40 -7.51 8.90 0.58
C ILE A 40 -8.93 9.12 1.11
N LEU A 41 -9.89 8.25 0.78
CA LEU A 41 -11.28 8.37 1.26
C LEU A 41 -11.35 8.28 2.79
N VAL A 42 -10.66 7.32 3.39
CA VAL A 42 -10.57 7.16 4.85
C VAL A 42 -9.93 8.38 5.49
N THR A 43 -8.86 8.92 4.90
CA THR A 43 -8.17 10.11 5.41
C THR A 43 -9.06 11.35 5.36
N ILE A 44 -9.78 11.57 4.25
CA ILE A 44 -10.73 12.69 4.12
C ILE A 44 -11.83 12.58 5.17
N PHE A 45 -12.39 11.38 5.35
CA PHE A 45 -13.43 11.14 6.34
C PHE A 45 -12.92 11.37 7.78
N ALA A 46 -11.72 10.88 8.09
CA ALA A 46 -11.08 11.10 9.38
C ALA A 46 -10.78 12.58 9.64
N LEU A 47 -10.26 13.29 8.64
CA LEU A 47 -9.94 14.71 8.72
C LEU A 47 -11.22 15.55 8.93
N TRP A 48 -12.31 15.19 8.26
CA TRP A 48 -13.62 15.82 8.49
C TRP A 48 -14.08 15.67 9.95
N MET A 49 -13.90 14.49 10.56
CA MET A 49 -14.24 14.28 11.98
C MET A 49 -13.36 15.07 12.93
N VAL A 50 -12.07 15.22 12.61
CA VAL A 50 -11.12 16.00 13.42
C VAL A 50 -11.44 17.49 13.35
N LEU A 51 -11.74 18.03 12.16
CA LEU A 51 -12.05 19.46 11.98
C LEU A 51 -13.39 19.85 12.63
N LYS A 52 -14.42 19.00 12.54
CA LYS A 52 -15.75 19.29 13.09
C LYS A 52 -15.97 18.72 14.49
N GLU A 53 -14.91 18.61 15.30
CA GLU A 53 -15.01 17.89 16.58
C GLU A 53 -16.08 18.47 17.53
N ARG A 54 -16.20 19.80 17.63
CA ARG A 54 -17.16 20.45 18.53
C ARG A 54 -18.61 20.20 18.10
N SER A 55 -18.89 20.38 16.80
CA SER A 55 -20.23 20.20 16.26
C SER A 55 -20.70 18.75 16.27
N LEU A 56 -19.78 17.80 16.05
CA LEU A 56 -20.12 16.38 15.99
C LEU A 56 -20.31 15.76 17.38
N LYS A 57 -19.52 16.21 18.37
CA LYS A 57 -19.61 15.71 19.75
C LYS A 57 -20.99 15.93 20.37
N ASP A 58 -21.57 17.11 20.17
CA ASP A 58 -22.86 17.46 20.77
C ASP A 58 -24.04 16.87 19.99
N LYS A 59 -23.91 16.74 18.67
CA LYS A 59 -24.99 16.30 17.79
C LYS A 59 -25.23 14.79 17.80
N TRP A 60 -24.19 13.99 18.05
CA TRP A 60 -24.24 12.52 17.90
C TRP A 60 -23.98 11.74 19.19
N ARG A 61 -24.08 12.41 20.35
CA ARG A 61 -23.85 11.83 21.68
C ARG A 61 -24.71 10.60 21.99
N ASN A 62 -25.90 10.50 21.40
CA ASN A 62 -26.86 9.44 21.70
C ASN A 62 -26.61 8.16 20.89
N GLN A 63 -25.65 8.15 19.95
CA GLN A 63 -25.32 6.97 19.16
C GLN A 63 -24.03 6.32 19.68
N GLU A 64 -24.15 5.09 20.19
CA GLU A 64 -23.03 4.35 20.79
C GLU A 64 -21.92 4.06 19.77
N VAL A 65 -22.30 3.56 18.58
CA VAL A 65 -21.35 3.26 17.48
C VAL A 65 -20.58 4.51 17.07
N TRP A 66 -21.27 5.65 16.94
CA TRP A 66 -20.64 6.93 16.60
C TRP A 66 -19.63 7.29 17.69
N THR A 67 -20.03 7.26 18.95
CA THR A 67 -19.19 7.66 20.09
C THR A 67 -17.87 6.88 20.15
N ILE A 68 -17.89 5.57 19.91
CA ILE A 68 -16.68 4.73 19.83
C ILE A 68 -15.78 5.19 18.68
N PHE A 69 -16.35 5.39 17.50
CA PHE A 69 -15.62 5.82 16.31
C PHE A 69 -15.00 7.21 16.47
N PHE A 70 -15.71 8.15 17.13
CA PHE A 70 -15.17 9.48 17.46
C PHE A 70 -13.98 9.44 18.41
N GLY A 71 -14.05 8.52 19.38
CA GLY A 71 -12.96 8.29 20.33
C GLY A 71 -11.67 7.89 19.60
N GLY A 72 -11.81 7.15 18.50
CA GLY A 72 -10.71 6.69 17.65
C GLY A 72 -10.30 7.63 16.51
N ARG A 73 -10.83 8.86 16.41
CA ARG A 73 -10.63 9.73 15.22
C ARG A 73 -9.16 9.93 14.80
N TYR A 74 -8.25 10.07 15.76
CA TYR A 74 -6.82 10.23 15.48
C TYR A 74 -6.16 8.92 15.00
N ILE A 75 -6.62 7.77 15.52
CA ILE A 75 -6.15 6.45 15.06
C ILE A 75 -6.59 6.24 13.61
N ILE A 76 -7.84 6.58 13.28
CA ILE A 76 -8.39 6.46 11.92
C ILE A 76 -7.66 7.39 10.95
N LEU A 77 -7.32 8.61 11.37
CA LEU A 77 -6.52 9.52 10.58
C LEU A 77 -5.13 8.95 10.29
N LEU A 78 -4.46 8.38 11.29
CA LEU A 78 -3.15 7.77 11.12
C LEU A 78 -3.19 6.52 10.24
N MET A 79 -4.23 5.69 10.39
CA MET A 79 -4.49 4.52 9.54
C MET A 79 -4.67 4.93 8.07
N GLY A 80 -5.41 6.01 7.81
CA GLY A 80 -5.59 6.54 6.46
C GLY A 80 -4.27 7.01 5.82
N ILE A 81 -3.48 7.80 6.55
CA ILE A 81 -2.19 8.33 6.04
C ILE A 81 -1.21 7.19 5.74
N PHE A 82 -1.06 6.22 6.66
CA PHE A 82 -0.19 5.09 6.40
C PHE A 82 -0.71 4.22 5.24
N SER A 83 -2.03 4.06 5.07
CA SER A 83 -2.58 3.35 3.92
C SER A 83 -2.26 4.02 2.59
N ILE A 84 -2.21 5.35 2.54
CA ILE A 84 -1.78 6.08 1.34
C ILE A 84 -0.31 5.77 1.05
N TYR A 85 0.54 5.79 2.08
CA TYR A 85 1.96 5.47 1.94
C TYR A 85 2.18 4.03 1.45
N THR A 86 1.56 3.03 2.07
CA THR A 86 1.68 1.63 1.65
C THR A 86 1.03 1.39 0.29
N GLY A 87 -0.08 2.04 -0.03
CA GLY A 87 -0.72 1.99 -1.34
C GLY A 87 0.17 2.52 -2.47
N ILE A 88 0.93 3.59 -2.22
CA ILE A 88 1.94 4.09 -3.18
C ILE A 88 3.09 3.09 -3.35
N ILE A 89 3.55 2.43 -2.28
CA ILE A 89 4.57 1.37 -2.37
C ILE A 89 4.06 0.16 -3.16
N TYR A 90 2.81 -0.23 -2.96
CA TYR A 90 2.19 -1.29 -3.77
C TYR A 90 1.85 -0.85 -5.19
N ASN A 91 1.88 0.47 -5.44
CA ASN A 91 1.48 1.09 -6.68
C ASN A 91 0.06 0.66 -7.10
N ASP A 92 -0.87 0.73 -6.15
CA ASP A 92 -2.27 0.38 -6.36
C ASP A 92 -3.20 1.52 -5.91
N VAL A 93 -3.97 2.04 -6.86
CA VAL A 93 -5.02 3.03 -6.67
C VAL A 93 -6.29 2.48 -7.30
N PHE A 94 -7.26 2.06 -6.47
CA PHE A 94 -8.52 1.47 -6.95
C PHE A 94 -8.32 0.33 -7.98
N SER A 95 -7.35 -0.57 -7.72
CA SER A 95 -6.98 -1.68 -8.62
C SER A 95 -6.33 -1.25 -9.95
N LYS A 96 -5.78 -0.03 -10.01
CA LYS A 96 -5.02 0.50 -11.15
C LYS A 96 -3.62 0.93 -10.69
N SER A 97 -2.62 0.60 -11.50
CA SER A 97 -1.24 1.05 -11.28
C SER A 97 -1.00 2.43 -11.87
N LEU A 98 -0.20 3.24 -11.17
CA LEU A 98 0.19 4.58 -11.62
C LEU A 98 1.57 4.52 -12.29
N ASN A 99 1.65 4.97 -13.53
CA ASN A 99 2.91 5.12 -14.24
C ASN A 99 3.52 6.51 -14.01
N ILE A 100 4.17 6.70 -12.86
CA ILE A 100 4.70 8.00 -12.43
C ILE A 100 6.11 8.24 -13.01
N PHE A 101 6.99 7.23 -12.97
CA PHE A 101 8.40 7.37 -13.35
C PHE A 101 8.74 6.79 -14.73
N GLY A 102 7.75 6.22 -15.44
CA GLY A 102 7.99 5.36 -16.60
C GLY A 102 8.34 3.94 -16.18
N SER A 103 7.78 2.94 -16.86
CA SER A 103 8.10 1.54 -16.58
C SER A 103 9.58 1.26 -16.91
N SER A 104 10.23 0.46 -16.06
CA SER A 104 11.57 -0.05 -16.30
C SER A 104 11.59 -1.13 -17.40
N TRP A 105 10.41 -1.59 -17.83
CA TRP A 105 10.23 -2.59 -18.88
C TRP A 105 9.79 -1.95 -20.19
N ARG A 106 10.28 -2.49 -21.30
CA ARG A 106 9.97 -2.02 -22.65
C ARG A 106 9.59 -3.20 -23.54
N VAL A 107 8.47 -3.07 -24.23
CA VAL A 107 8.04 -4.03 -25.24
C VAL A 107 8.75 -3.68 -26.55
N ARG A 108 9.54 -4.61 -27.09
CA ARG A 108 10.28 -4.44 -28.37
C ARG A 108 9.94 -5.54 -29.39
N PHE A 109 8.73 -6.10 -29.30
CA PHE A 109 8.24 -7.04 -30.30
C PHE A 109 7.75 -6.30 -31.54
N GLY A 110 7.99 -6.85 -32.73
CA GLY A 110 7.38 -6.35 -33.96
C GLY A 110 5.89 -6.65 -34.01
N ASP A 111 5.13 -5.81 -34.72
CA ASP A 111 3.66 -5.91 -34.83
C ASP A 111 3.19 -7.30 -35.31
N ASP A 112 3.95 -7.94 -36.21
CA ASP A 112 3.68 -9.29 -36.71
C ASP A 112 3.73 -10.38 -35.61
N THR A 113 4.52 -10.15 -34.56
CA THR A 113 4.67 -11.11 -33.46
C THR A 113 3.56 -10.92 -32.42
N LEU A 114 3.20 -9.66 -32.16
CA LEU A 114 2.10 -9.27 -31.27
C LEU A 114 0.74 -9.67 -31.83
N ALA A 115 0.57 -9.65 -33.16
CA ALA A 115 -0.66 -10.10 -33.80
C ALA A 115 -0.85 -11.64 -33.80
N LYS A 116 0.23 -12.41 -33.60
CA LYS A 116 0.22 -13.88 -33.66
C LYS A 116 0.12 -14.56 -32.29
N HIS A 117 0.44 -13.86 -31.21
CA HIS A 117 0.50 -14.43 -29.87
C HIS A 117 -0.32 -13.58 -28.88
N ASP A 118 -1.25 -14.22 -28.17
CA ASP A 118 -2.11 -13.57 -27.18
C ASP A 118 -1.33 -13.10 -25.93
N SER A 119 -0.25 -13.82 -25.58
CA SER A 119 0.65 -13.44 -24.49
C SER A 119 2.10 -13.72 -24.88
N VAL A 120 2.99 -12.81 -24.50
CA VAL A 120 4.42 -12.91 -24.78
C VAL A 120 5.20 -12.63 -23.51
N MET A 121 6.18 -13.49 -23.21
CA MET A 121 7.05 -13.33 -22.06
C MET A 121 8.14 -12.31 -22.34
N LEU A 122 8.22 -11.28 -21.50
CA LEU A 122 9.30 -10.29 -21.55
C LEU A 122 10.61 -10.91 -21.07
N GLU A 123 11.68 -10.78 -21.85
CA GLU A 123 13.00 -11.26 -21.45
C GLU A 123 13.62 -10.31 -20.39
N PRO A 124 14.09 -10.80 -19.24
CA PRO A 124 14.69 -9.97 -18.19
C PRO A 124 16.13 -9.53 -18.50
N THR A 125 16.58 -9.63 -19.75
CA THR A 125 17.97 -9.35 -20.11
C THR A 125 18.24 -7.84 -20.03
N PRO A 126 19.19 -7.40 -19.18
CA PRO A 126 19.48 -5.98 -19.02
C PRO A 126 20.20 -5.43 -20.26
N TYR A 127 19.96 -4.15 -20.56
CA TYR A 127 20.52 -3.41 -21.69
C TYR A 127 22.04 -3.57 -21.87
N ASN A 128 22.80 -3.75 -20.78
CA ASN A 128 24.26 -3.81 -20.80
C ASN A 128 24.85 -5.17 -21.20
N TYR A 129 24.04 -6.21 -21.41
CA TYR A 129 24.54 -7.58 -21.65
C TYR A 129 24.41 -8.06 -23.12
N THR A 130 23.80 -7.27 -24.00
CA THR A 130 23.61 -7.60 -25.42
C THR A 130 24.13 -6.50 -26.33
N ARG A 131 24.63 -6.88 -27.50
CA ARG A 131 25.13 -5.93 -28.52
C ARG A 131 23.99 -4.99 -28.93
N SER A 132 24.30 -3.70 -29.10
CA SER A 132 23.35 -2.69 -29.59
C SER A 132 22.61 -3.19 -30.83
N GLY A 133 21.28 -3.34 -30.74
CA GLY A 133 20.43 -3.81 -31.84
C GLY A 133 19.68 -5.13 -31.59
N ASP A 134 19.89 -5.79 -30.45
CA ASP A 134 19.14 -7.01 -30.12
C ASP A 134 17.73 -6.67 -29.59
N TYR A 135 16.70 -7.29 -30.19
CA TYR A 135 15.28 -7.14 -29.83
C TYR A 135 14.97 -7.69 -28.42
N ARG A 136 15.95 -8.35 -27.80
CA ARG A 136 15.90 -8.94 -26.46
C ARG A 136 15.98 -7.96 -25.29
N GLN A 137 16.36 -6.71 -25.55
CA GLN A 137 16.56 -5.67 -24.51
C GLN A 137 15.24 -5.11 -23.98
N MET A 138 14.55 -5.87 -23.14
CA MET A 138 13.22 -5.51 -22.61
C MET A 138 13.26 -4.99 -21.17
N PHE A 139 14.38 -5.13 -20.47
CA PHE A 139 14.60 -4.55 -19.14
C PHE A 139 15.67 -3.44 -19.18
N SER A 140 15.33 -2.27 -18.64
CA SER A 140 16.24 -1.10 -18.58
C SER A 140 17.50 -1.33 -17.75
N GLY A 141 17.54 -2.38 -16.92
CA GLY A 141 18.67 -2.69 -16.03
C GLY A 141 18.57 -2.04 -14.66
N THR A 142 17.58 -1.16 -14.43
CA THR A 142 17.35 -0.48 -13.16
C THR A 142 15.95 -0.79 -12.62
N PRO A 143 15.81 -1.14 -11.33
CA PRO A 143 14.49 -1.35 -10.72
C PRO A 143 13.66 -0.05 -10.72
N TYR A 144 12.34 -0.19 -10.61
CA TYR A 144 11.44 0.95 -10.53
C TYR A 144 11.76 1.79 -9.27
N PRO A 145 11.85 3.12 -9.34
CA PRO A 145 12.39 3.93 -8.24
C PRO A 145 11.60 3.85 -6.93
N ILE A 146 10.27 3.76 -6.99
CA ILE A 146 9.39 3.72 -5.82
C ILE A 146 8.27 2.71 -6.05
N GLY A 147 8.24 1.67 -5.22
CA GLY A 147 7.17 0.68 -5.23
C GLY A 147 7.28 -0.35 -6.37
N LEU A 148 6.14 -0.90 -6.77
CA LEU A 148 6.07 -1.91 -7.84
C LEU A 148 5.96 -1.27 -9.22
N ASP A 149 6.66 -1.87 -10.20
CA ASP A 149 6.58 -1.42 -11.60
C ASP A 149 5.14 -1.58 -12.14
N PRO A 150 4.56 -0.54 -12.77
CA PRO A 150 3.22 -0.58 -13.33
C PRO A 150 2.96 -1.73 -14.30
N VAL A 151 4.00 -2.22 -14.99
CA VAL A 151 3.90 -3.31 -15.98
C VAL A 151 3.33 -4.59 -15.37
N TRP A 152 3.58 -4.83 -14.08
CA TRP A 152 3.08 -6.03 -13.40
C TRP A 152 1.56 -6.08 -13.32
N GLN A 153 0.87 -4.93 -13.42
CA GLN A 153 -0.59 -4.92 -13.44
C GLN A 153 -1.18 -5.51 -14.73
N LEU A 154 -0.41 -5.46 -15.82
CA LEU A 154 -0.77 -5.99 -17.14
C LEU A 154 -0.33 -7.45 -17.34
N ALA A 155 0.56 -7.96 -16.48
CA ALA A 155 1.14 -9.27 -16.65
C ALA A 155 0.20 -10.39 -16.17
N ASP A 156 0.15 -11.50 -16.92
CA ASP A 156 -0.65 -12.68 -16.54
C ASP A 156 -0.15 -13.33 -15.25
N ASN A 157 1.16 -13.29 -15.02
CA ASN A 157 1.82 -13.87 -13.84
C ASN A 157 1.88 -12.93 -12.62
N LYS A 158 1.09 -11.85 -12.60
CA LYS A 158 1.09 -10.87 -11.50
C LYS A 158 0.83 -11.47 -10.13
N ILE A 159 -0.10 -12.43 -10.04
CA ILE A 159 -0.53 -13.00 -8.76
C ILE A 159 0.64 -13.76 -8.12
N THR A 160 1.33 -14.59 -8.89
CA THR A 160 2.50 -15.36 -8.43
C THR A 160 3.63 -14.44 -7.93
N TYR A 161 3.91 -13.36 -8.66
CA TYR A 161 4.93 -12.39 -8.29
C TYR A 161 4.55 -11.64 -7.00
N THR A 162 3.38 -11.00 -6.99
CA THR A 162 2.90 -10.20 -5.85
C THR A 162 2.73 -11.02 -4.58
N ASN A 163 2.24 -12.26 -4.66
CA ASN A 163 2.13 -13.15 -3.50
C ASN A 163 3.51 -13.48 -2.90
N SER A 164 4.49 -13.77 -3.75
CA SER A 164 5.86 -14.04 -3.29
C SER A 164 6.47 -12.84 -2.58
N VAL A 165 6.25 -11.62 -3.10
CA VAL A 165 6.70 -10.37 -2.46
C VAL A 165 5.98 -10.14 -1.14
N LYS A 166 4.65 -10.23 -1.11
CA LYS A 166 3.82 -10.01 0.09
C LYS A 166 4.16 -10.99 1.21
N MET A 167 4.37 -12.27 0.90
CA MET A 167 4.74 -13.27 1.89
C MET A 167 6.11 -12.96 2.52
N LYS A 168 7.14 -12.69 1.69
CA LYS A 168 8.48 -12.36 2.19
C LYS A 168 8.48 -11.08 3.01
N PHE A 169 7.74 -10.06 2.56
CA PHE A 169 7.57 -8.81 3.28
C PHE A 169 6.89 -8.99 4.64
N ALA A 170 5.83 -9.81 4.72
CA ALA A 170 5.14 -10.11 5.96
C ALA A 170 6.06 -10.78 7.00
N ILE A 171 6.93 -11.69 6.56
CA ILE A 171 7.91 -12.34 7.44
C ILE A 171 8.91 -11.30 7.98
N ILE A 172 9.42 -10.41 7.11
CA ILE A 172 10.39 -9.38 7.53
C ILE A 172 9.78 -8.38 8.52
N ILE A 173 8.51 -8.03 8.36
CA ILE A 173 7.81 -7.13 9.32
C ILE A 173 7.50 -7.83 10.64
N GLY A 174 7.26 -9.14 10.61
CA GLY A 174 6.86 -9.90 11.79
C GLY A 174 8.01 -10.26 12.74
N ILE A 175 9.26 -10.16 12.29
CA ILE A 175 10.48 -10.43 13.06
C ILE A 175 11.00 -9.13 13.66
#